data_AF-A0A1G8YG69-F1
#
_entry.id   AF-A0A1G8YG69-F1
#
_cell.length_a   1.000
_cell.length_b   1.000
_cell.length_c   1.000
_cell.angle_alpha   90.00
_cell.angle_beta   90.00
_cell.angle_gamma   90.00
#
_symmetry.space_group_name_H-M   'P 1'
#
loop_
_entity.id
_entity.type
_entity.pdbx_description
1 polymer ?
#
loop_
_entity_poly.entity_id
_entity_poly.type
_entity_poly.pdbx_seq_one_letter_code
_entity_poly.pdbx_strand_id
1 'polypeptide(L)' 'MAEKTNPDDFDITEHEKAFEGLVRALTWGAGITIAVLIFLAIFNS' A
#
# COMPACT_ATOMS: atom_id res chain seq x y z
N MET A 1 8.43 -7.16 -38.06
CA MET A 1 7.39 -8.11 -37.65
C MET A 1 7.01 -7.72 -36.23
N ALA A 2 5.80 -7.24 -35.98
CA ALA A 2 5.38 -6.91 -34.61
C ALA A 2 5.08 -8.23 -33.89
N GLU A 3 5.88 -8.53 -32.87
CA GLU A 3 5.63 -9.64 -31.96
C GLU A 3 4.27 -9.42 -31.29
N LYS A 4 3.36 -10.39 -31.44
CA LYS A 4 2.02 -10.30 -30.90
C LYS A 4 2.12 -10.59 -29.40
N THR A 5 2.38 -9.56 -28.59
CA THR A 5 2.37 -9.65 -27.13
C THR A 5 1.01 -10.17 -26.68
N ASN A 6 1.00 -11.36 -26.09
CA ASN A 6 -0.18 -11.91 -25.43
C ASN A 6 -0.32 -11.19 -24.07
N PRO A 7 -1.34 -10.35 -23.86
CA PRO A 7 -1.47 -9.55 -22.64
C PRO A 7 -1.58 -10.41 -21.38
N ASP A 8 -1.99 -11.68 -21.51
CA ASP A 8 -2.14 -12.62 -20.40
C ASP A 8 -0.82 -13.24 -19.91
N ASP A 9 0.26 -13.15 -20.69
CA ASP A 9 1.58 -13.71 -20.34
C ASP A 9 2.47 -12.72 -19.57
N PHE A 10 1.95 -11.55 -19.21
CA PHE A 10 2.72 -10.57 -18.45
C PHE A 10 2.87 -11.01 -16.99
N ASP A 11 4.10 -11.23 -16.54
CA ASP A 11 4.40 -11.55 -15.14
C ASP A 11 4.12 -10.35 -14.23
N ILE A 12 3.19 -10.53 -13.29
CA ILE A 12 2.73 -9.50 -12.35
C ILE A 12 3.30 -9.67 -10.94
N THR A 13 4.19 -10.63 -10.70
CA THR A 13 4.68 -10.98 -9.35
C THR A 13 5.24 -9.77 -8.59
N GLU A 14 6.01 -8.91 -9.27
CA GLU A 14 6.56 -7.68 -8.67
C GLU A 14 5.47 -6.64 -8.36
N HIS A 15 4.42 -6.56 -9.19
CA HIS A 15 3.29 -5.65 -8.97
C HIS A 15 2.44 -6.08 -7.78
N GLU A 16 2.19 -7.38 -7.62
CA GLU A 16 1.46 -7.93 -6.47
C GLU A 16 2.21 -7.66 -5.17
N LYS A 17 3.52 -7.94 -5.14
CA LYS A 17 4.39 -7.66 -3.98
C LYS A 17 4.42 -6.17 -3.62
N ALA A 18 4.48 -5.29 -4.63
CA ALA A 18 4.43 -3.85 -4.42
C ALA A 18 3.08 -3.42 -3.83
N PHE A 19 1.97 -3.99 -4.33
CA PHE A 19 0.63 -3.70 -3.82
C PHE A 19 0.46 -4.17 -2.37
N GLU A 20 0.89 -5.39 -2.03
CA GLU A 20 0.89 -5.88 -0.64
C GLU A 20 1.71 -4.97 0.28
N GLY A 21 2.90 -4.56 -0.19
CA GLY A 21 3.75 -3.61 0.53
C GLY A 21 3.07 -2.26 0.75
N LEU A 22 2.40 -1.73 -0.27
CA LEU A 22 1.64 -0.48 -0.21
C LEU A 22 0.50 -0.58 0.81
N VAL A 23 -0.33 -1.61 0.72
CA VAL A 23 -1.47 -1.82 1.63
C VAL A 23 -0.97 -1.90 3.07
N ARG A 24 0.08 -2.69 3.33
CA ARG A 24 0.68 -2.80 4.66
C ARG A 24 1.18 -1.44 5.17
N ALA A 25 1.88 -0.67 4.34
CA ALA A 25 2.40 0.65 4.74
C ALA A 25 1.25 1.62 5.05
N LEU A 26 0.19 1.63 4.23
CA LEU A 26 -0.97 2.48 4.45
C LEU A 26 -1.75 2.09 5.71
N THR A 27 -1.91 0.79 6.00
CA THR A 27 -2.57 0.33 7.23
C THR A 27 -1.80 0.79 8.47
N TRP A 28 -0.47 0.62 8.49
CA TRP A 28 0.36 1.08 9.60
C TRP A 28 0.36 2.61 9.71
N GLY A 29 0.48 3.32 8.59
CA GLY A 29 0.45 4.78 8.56
C GLY A 29 -0.87 5.34 9.09
N ALA A 30 -2.00 4.78 8.67
CA ALA A 30 -3.32 5.16 9.16
C ALA A 30 -3.47 4.88 10.67
N GLY A 31 -3.06 3.69 11.12
CA GLY A 31 -3.12 3.31 12.53
C GLY A 31 -2.28 4.23 13.44
N ILE A 32 -1.05 4.53 13.04
CA ILE A 32 -0.17 5.46 13.78
C ILE A 32 -0.76 6.86 13.79
N THR A 33 -1.27 7.34 12.65
CA THR A 33 -1.89 8.67 12.56
C THR A 33 -3.07 8.79 13.52
N ILE A 34 -3.96 7.80 13.56
CA ILE A 34 -5.10 7.78 14.49
C ILE A 34 -4.61 7.75 15.95
N ALA A 35 -3.61 6.92 16.28
CA ALA A 35 -3.08 6.84 17.63
C ALA A 35 -2.49 8.17 18.11
N VAL A 36 -1.76 8.87 17.23
CA VAL A 36 -1.22 10.21 17.52
C VAL A 36 -2.34 11.23 17.71
N LEU A 37 -3.38 11.21 16.87
CA LEU A 37 -4.53 12.12 17.01
C LEU A 37 -5.28 11.89 18.34
N ILE A 38 -5.49 10.63 18.73
CA ILE A 38 -6.10 10.29 20.02
C ILE A 38 -5.21 10.76 21.18
N PHE A 39 -3.90 10.52 21.10
CA PHE A 39 -2.94 11.00 22.10
C PHE A 39 -3.01 12.52 22.24
N LEU A 40 -2.95 13.25 21.12
CA LEU A 40 -3.06 14.70 21.13
C LEU A 40 -4.39 15.16 21.74
N ALA A 41 -5.50 14.52 21.41
CA ALA A 41 -6.81 14.89 21.97
C ALA A 41 -6.89 14.68 23.49
N ILE A 42 -6.23 13.67 24.03
CA ILE A 42 -6.24 13.38 25.48
C ILE A 42 -5.29 14.30 26.25
N PHE A 43 -4.08 14.53 25.72
CA PHE A 43 -3.01 15.21 26.46
C PHE A 43 -2.86 16.70 26.14
N ASN A 44 -3.41 17.15 25.00
CA ASN A 44 -3.41 18.55 24.58
C ASN A 44 -4.86 19.10 24.52
N SER A 45 -5.70 18.62 25.46
CA SER A 45 -7.04 19.17 25.72
C SER A 45 -6.95 20.55 26.39
#